data_AF-A0A1F2V2T9-F1
#
_entry.id   AF-A0A1F2V2T9-F1
#
_cell.length_a   1.000
_cell.length_b   1.000
_cell.length_c   1.000
_cell.angle_alpha   90.00
_cell.angle_beta   90.00
_cell.angle_gamma   90.00
#
_symmetry.space_group_name_H-M   'P 1'
#
loop_
_entity.id
_entity.type
_entity.pdbx_description
1 polymer ?
#
loop_
_entity_poly.entity_id
_entity_poly.type
_entity_poly.pdbx_seq_one_letter_code
_entity_poly.pdbx_strand_id
1 'polypeptide(L)'
;MIGFRQADPRYPFLCGDAAQPAARWHADGEGPAHYFADTPDGAWAELLRHEEIHDPADAATLRRALWAVELGDEPAKGVTLRPAVLTGGRDTYWACRAHARRLRARGARRLVAPSAALEPGGAAGREVVGALERTARPRDGRVFVIFGEPAGLVGWKAVEHGAPPAGLISRVRHFVR
;
A
#
# COMPACT_ATOMS: atom_id res chain seq x y z
N MET A 1 -14.42 5.68 2.01
CA MET A 1 -13.66 4.41 2.24
C MET A 1 -12.49 4.63 3.20
N ILE A 2 -12.10 3.62 4.00
CA ILE A 2 -10.86 3.65 4.82
C ILE A 2 -9.72 2.92 4.12
N GLY A 3 -8.55 3.55 4.04
CA GLY A 3 -7.28 2.96 3.64
C GLY A 3 -6.30 2.91 4.80
N PHE A 4 -5.25 2.10 4.67
CA PHE A 4 -4.21 1.92 5.67
C PHE A 4 -2.85 2.32 5.12
N ARG A 5 -2.06 3.02 5.94
CA ARG A 5 -0.68 3.40 5.60
C ARG A 5 0.20 3.28 6.83
N GLN A 6 1.37 2.69 6.66
CA GLN A 6 2.45 2.79 7.64
C GLN A 6 3.35 3.98 7.29
N ALA A 7 3.90 4.63 8.32
CA ALA A 7 4.91 5.68 8.17
C ALA A 7 5.88 5.64 9.36
N ASP A 8 7.06 6.24 9.20
CA ASP A 8 7.93 6.53 10.33
C ASP A 8 7.21 7.49 11.30
N PRO A 9 7.12 7.18 12.60
CA PRO A 9 6.35 8.00 13.55
C PRO A 9 6.90 9.42 13.72
N ARG A 10 8.15 9.68 13.29
CA ARG A 10 8.80 11.00 13.39
C ARG A 10 8.35 11.98 12.30
N TYR A 11 7.69 11.50 11.25
CA TYR A 11 7.31 12.31 10.10
C TYR A 11 5.78 12.28 9.88
N PRO A 12 5.21 13.30 9.20
CA PRO A 12 3.82 13.24 8.76
C PRO A 12 3.54 11.98 7.92
N PHE A 13 2.34 11.42 8.05
CA PHE A 13 1.95 10.22 7.32
C PHE A 13 1.70 10.47 5.83
N LEU A 14 1.67 11.73 5.37
CA LEU A 14 1.50 12.15 3.98
C LEU A 14 2.71 12.98 3.54
N CYS A 15 3.04 12.92 2.24
CA CYS A 15 4.11 13.72 1.65
C CYS A 15 3.57 15.11 1.27
N GLY A 16 4.30 16.17 1.61
CA GLY A 16 3.86 17.55 1.35
C GLY A 16 4.30 18.12 0.00
N ASP A 17 5.19 17.46 -0.73
CA ASP A 17 5.80 18.01 -1.94
C ASP A 17 6.19 16.95 -2.98
N ALA A 18 6.76 17.43 -4.09
CA ALA A 18 7.21 16.62 -5.23
C ALA A 18 8.60 15.99 -5.03
N ALA A 19 9.28 16.23 -3.91
CA ALA A 19 10.60 15.65 -3.61
C ALA A 19 10.50 14.20 -3.11
N GLN A 20 9.29 13.64 -2.99
CA GLN A 20 9.06 12.23 -2.73
C GLN A 20 9.83 11.36 -3.77
N PRO A 21 10.66 10.40 -3.32
CA PRO A 21 11.36 9.49 -4.22
C PRO A 21 10.40 8.64 -5.06
N ALA A 22 10.78 8.39 -6.31
CA ALA A 22 9.97 7.61 -7.23
C ALA A 22 9.59 6.22 -6.69
N ALA A 23 8.32 5.85 -6.87
CA ALA A 23 7.80 4.53 -6.51
C ALA A 23 7.12 3.85 -7.73
N ARG A 24 6.29 2.83 -7.51
CA ARG A 24 5.67 2.07 -8.61
C ARG A 24 4.79 2.92 -9.52
N TRP A 25 4.05 3.89 -8.97
CA TRP A 25 3.02 4.64 -9.71
C TRP A 25 3.36 6.12 -9.96
N HIS A 26 4.55 6.58 -9.56
CA HIS A 26 5.04 7.93 -9.84
C HIS A 26 6.57 7.93 -10.03
N ALA A 27 7.07 8.82 -10.87
CA ALA A 27 8.51 9.08 -11.02
C ALA A 27 8.96 10.24 -10.11
N ASP A 28 10.27 10.48 -10.07
CA ASP A 28 10.84 11.63 -9.35
C ASP A 28 10.26 12.93 -9.91
N GLY A 29 9.92 13.87 -9.03
CA GLY A 29 9.28 15.13 -9.40
C GLY A 29 7.81 15.02 -9.78
N GLU A 30 7.19 13.83 -9.74
CA GLU A 30 5.75 13.64 -10.00
C GLU A 30 4.90 13.58 -8.73
N GLY A 31 5.53 13.70 -7.58
CA GLY A 31 4.84 13.75 -6.30
C GLY A 31 4.08 15.08 -6.10
N PRO A 32 3.30 15.17 -5.01
CA PRO A 32 3.10 14.12 -4.02
C PRO A 32 2.18 12.99 -4.53
N ALA A 33 2.49 11.76 -4.14
CA ALA A 33 1.70 10.55 -4.41
C ALA A 33 1.52 9.72 -3.14
N HIS A 34 0.27 9.52 -2.72
CA HIS A 34 -0.07 8.91 -1.45
C HIS A 34 -0.57 7.48 -1.64
N TYR A 35 0.12 6.52 -1.03
CA TYR A 35 -0.15 5.09 -1.18
C TYR A 35 -0.89 4.57 0.05
N PHE A 36 -2.00 3.88 -0.18
CA PHE A 36 -2.82 3.27 0.88
C PHE A 36 -3.19 1.85 0.49
N ALA A 37 -3.15 0.92 1.43
CA ALA A 37 -3.70 -0.41 1.26
C ALA A 37 -5.16 -0.47 1.74
N ASP A 38 -5.95 -1.40 1.22
CA ASP A 38 -7.31 -1.68 1.69
C ASP A 38 -7.37 -2.55 2.97
N THR A 39 -6.21 -2.97 3.47
CA THR A 39 -6.00 -3.81 4.66
C THR A 39 -4.74 -3.36 5.41
N PRO A 40 -4.66 -3.57 6.75
CA PRO A 40 -3.41 -3.43 7.49
C PRO A 40 -2.30 -4.37 6.97
N ASP A 41 -2.64 -5.63 6.67
CA ASP A 41 -1.71 -6.60 6.09
C ASP A 41 -1.07 -6.06 4.81
N GLY A 42 -1.84 -5.44 3.91
CA GLY A 42 -1.33 -4.83 2.70
C GLY A 42 -0.38 -3.66 2.98
N ALA A 43 -0.69 -2.79 3.95
CA ALA A 43 0.18 -1.66 4.29
C ALA A 43 1.54 -2.11 4.80
N TRP A 44 1.56 -3.17 5.62
CA TRP A 44 2.78 -3.80 6.11
C TRP A 44 3.53 -4.57 5.02
N ALA A 45 2.82 -5.31 4.16
CA ALA A 45 3.43 -6.05 3.06
C ALA A 45 4.15 -5.13 2.08
N GLU A 46 3.56 -3.98 1.73
CA GLU A 46 4.20 -2.99 0.86
C GLU A 46 5.50 -2.44 1.47
N LEU A 47 5.57 -2.25 2.80
CA LEU A 47 6.82 -1.90 3.50
C LEU A 47 7.84 -3.04 3.40
N LEU A 48 7.46 -4.26 3.79
CA LEU A 48 8.36 -5.41 3.80
C LEU A 48 8.95 -5.68 2.42
N ARG A 49 8.14 -5.57 1.36
CA ARG A 49 8.62 -5.67 -0.02
C ARG A 49 9.53 -4.49 -0.40
N HIS A 50 9.14 -3.26 -0.06
CA HIS A 50 9.90 -2.07 -0.48
C HIS A 50 11.32 -2.08 0.09
N GLU A 51 11.44 -2.42 1.37
CA GLU A 51 12.70 -2.50 2.12
C GLU A 51 13.43 -3.84 1.92
N GLU A 52 12.84 -4.79 1.17
CA GLU A 52 13.39 -6.14 0.97
C GLU A 52 13.74 -6.82 2.30
N ILE A 53 12.80 -6.79 3.25
CA ILE A 53 12.93 -7.46 4.55
C ILE A 53 12.39 -8.88 4.43
N HIS A 54 13.27 -9.88 4.48
CA HIS A 54 12.95 -11.30 4.29
C HIS A 54 12.91 -12.10 5.60
N ASP A 55 13.53 -11.60 6.67
CA ASP A 55 13.61 -12.28 7.96
C ASP A 55 12.46 -11.85 8.89
N PRO A 56 11.66 -12.79 9.43
CA PRO A 56 10.66 -12.48 10.46
C PRO A 56 11.23 -11.74 11.69
N ALA A 57 12.47 -12.03 12.08
CA ALA A 57 13.13 -11.37 13.21
C ALA A 57 13.38 -9.89 12.91
N ASP A 58 13.87 -9.56 11.72
CA ASP A 58 14.07 -8.19 11.27
C ASP A 58 12.73 -7.44 11.20
N ALA A 59 11.69 -8.06 10.64
CA ALA A 59 10.36 -7.49 10.57
C ALA A 59 9.81 -7.12 11.97
N ALA A 60 10.07 -7.94 13.00
CA ALA A 60 9.65 -7.67 14.38
C ALA A 60 10.39 -6.48 15.04
N THR A 61 11.55 -6.07 14.52
CA THR A 61 12.29 -4.90 15.02
C THR A 61 11.73 -3.57 14.50
N LEU A 62 10.87 -3.59 13.47
CA LEU A 62 10.30 -2.38 12.90
C LEU A 62 9.49 -1.60 13.95
N ARG A 63 9.55 -0.26 13.84
CA ARG A 63 8.77 0.67 14.66
C ARG A 63 8.16 1.72 13.72
N ARG A 64 6.97 1.41 13.19
CA ARG A 64 6.20 2.31 12.32
C ARG A 64 4.87 2.66 12.96
N ALA A 65 4.39 3.88 12.70
CA ALA A 65 3.01 4.24 12.99
C ALA A 65 2.10 3.67 11.91
N LEU A 66 0.97 3.07 12.29
CA LEU A 66 -0.07 2.63 11.37
C LEU A 66 -1.25 3.61 11.45
N TRP A 67 -1.68 4.08 10.29
CA TRP A 67 -2.78 5.03 10.15
C TRP A 67 -3.95 4.38 9.42
N ALA A 68 -5.16 4.58 9.94
CA ALA A 68 -6.40 4.41 9.20
C ALA A 68 -6.77 5.77 8.62
N VAL A 69 -7.04 5.86 7.32
CA VAL A 69 -7.18 7.13 6.61
C VAL A 69 -8.48 7.15 5.82
N GLU A 70 -9.26 8.19 5.98
CA GLU A 70 -10.43 8.46 5.16
C GLU A 70 -9.99 8.90 3.78
N LEU A 71 -10.30 8.06 2.80
CA LEU A 71 -10.04 8.33 1.40
C LEU A 71 -11.22 9.08 0.75
N GLY A 72 -12.31 9.34 1.46
CA GLY A 72 -13.55 9.82 0.86
C GLY A 72 -14.10 8.86 -0.23
N ASP A 73 -14.95 9.38 -1.10
CA ASP A 73 -15.76 8.58 -2.04
C ASP A 73 -15.43 8.83 -3.51
N GLU A 74 -14.42 9.65 -3.82
CA GLU A 74 -13.99 9.86 -5.20
C GLU A 74 -13.59 8.53 -5.86
N PRO A 75 -14.13 8.21 -7.05
CA PRO A 75 -13.89 6.91 -7.68
C PRO A 75 -12.43 6.76 -8.10
N ALA A 76 -11.85 5.60 -7.76
CA ALA A 76 -10.53 5.20 -8.21
C ALA A 76 -10.59 4.67 -9.65
N LYS A 77 -9.66 5.09 -10.52
CA LYS A 77 -9.50 4.47 -11.83
C LYS A 77 -8.73 3.15 -11.71
N GLY A 78 -9.36 2.06 -12.14
CA GLY A 78 -8.71 0.76 -12.21
C GLY A 78 -7.59 0.74 -13.26
N VAL A 79 -6.50 0.06 -12.95
CA VAL A 79 -5.38 -0.15 -13.87
C VAL A 79 -5.67 -1.34 -14.79
N THR A 80 -5.25 -1.25 -16.05
CA THR A 80 -5.50 -2.29 -17.08
C THR A 80 -4.22 -2.99 -17.57
N LEU A 81 -3.14 -2.87 -16.80
CA LEU A 81 -1.87 -3.52 -17.13
C LEU A 81 -1.95 -5.03 -16.87
N ARG A 82 -1.12 -5.81 -17.58
CA ARG A 82 -0.99 -7.25 -17.38
C ARG A 82 -0.56 -7.57 -15.93
N PRO A 83 -1.05 -8.67 -15.32
CA PRO A 83 -0.68 -9.03 -13.94
C PRO A 83 0.83 -9.05 -13.68
N ALA A 84 1.63 -9.63 -14.60
CA ALA A 84 3.09 -9.67 -14.48
C ALA A 84 3.76 -8.28 -14.39
N VAL A 85 3.13 -7.24 -14.96
CA VAL A 85 3.62 -5.85 -14.83
C VAL A 85 3.25 -5.28 -13.46
N LEU A 86 2.03 -5.56 -13.00
CA LEU A 86 1.48 -5.04 -11.73
C LEU A 86 2.23 -5.58 -10.51
N THR A 87 2.54 -6.87 -10.50
CA THR A 87 3.19 -7.56 -9.37
C THR A 87 4.68 -7.78 -9.57
N GLY A 88 5.19 -7.49 -10.77
CA GLY A 88 6.60 -7.67 -11.16
C GLY A 88 7.60 -6.75 -10.46
N GLY A 89 8.86 -6.90 -10.84
CA GLY A 89 10.02 -6.25 -10.25
C GLY A 89 10.08 -4.73 -10.44
N ARG A 90 11.22 -4.14 -10.03
CA ARG A 90 11.49 -2.71 -10.28
C ARG A 90 11.62 -2.42 -11.78
N ASP A 91 12.01 -3.41 -12.56
CA ASP A 91 12.06 -3.39 -14.03
C ASP A 91 10.69 -3.15 -14.69
N THR A 92 9.57 -3.40 -13.98
CA THR A 92 8.23 -3.11 -14.50
C THR A 92 7.70 -1.71 -14.14
N TYR A 93 8.41 -0.96 -13.29
CA TYR A 93 7.93 0.33 -12.76
C TYR A 93 7.73 1.36 -13.86
N TRP A 94 8.56 1.37 -14.90
CA TRP A 94 8.42 2.32 -16.00
C TRP A 94 7.04 2.20 -16.68
N ALA A 95 6.53 0.97 -16.84
CA ALA A 95 5.24 0.70 -17.45
C ALA A 95 4.08 1.14 -16.53
N CYS A 96 4.20 0.88 -15.23
CA CYS A 96 3.26 1.36 -14.21
C CYS A 96 3.18 2.89 -14.16
N ARG A 97 4.33 3.58 -14.13
CA ARG A 97 4.44 5.04 -14.14
C ARG A 97 3.86 5.65 -15.42
N ALA A 98 4.21 5.09 -16.59
CA ALA A 98 3.66 5.53 -17.87
C ALA A 98 2.13 5.37 -17.92
N HIS A 99 1.59 4.30 -17.35
CA HIS A 99 0.14 4.12 -17.23
C HIS A 99 -0.49 5.15 -16.28
N ALA A 100 0.09 5.37 -15.10
CA ALA A 100 -0.40 6.38 -14.16
C ALA A 100 -0.40 7.79 -14.77
N ARG A 101 0.66 8.19 -15.49
CA ARG A 101 0.71 9.46 -16.24
C ARG A 101 -0.47 9.60 -17.20
N ARG A 102 -0.77 8.55 -17.98
CA ARG A 102 -1.91 8.58 -18.92
C ARG A 102 -3.25 8.72 -18.21
N LEU A 103 -3.43 8.09 -17.05
CA LEU A 103 -4.63 8.27 -16.24
C LEU A 103 -4.73 9.72 -15.72
N ARG A 104 -3.64 10.27 -15.18
CA ARG A 104 -3.60 11.66 -14.69
C ARG A 104 -3.85 12.69 -15.80
N ALA A 105 -3.27 12.47 -16.98
CA ALA A 105 -3.51 13.32 -18.16
C ALA A 105 -4.98 13.32 -18.62
N ARG A 106 -5.76 12.30 -18.23
CA ARG A 106 -7.21 12.21 -18.45
C ARG A 106 -8.03 12.69 -17.25
N GLY A 107 -7.39 13.37 -16.29
CA GLY A 107 -8.02 13.93 -15.10
C GLY A 107 -8.17 12.97 -13.92
N ALA A 108 -7.61 11.77 -13.96
CA ALA A 108 -7.68 10.87 -12.81
C ALA A 108 -6.81 11.38 -11.65
N ARG A 109 -7.42 11.61 -10.48
CA ARG A 109 -6.71 11.95 -9.24
C ARG A 109 -6.40 10.74 -8.38
N ARG A 110 -7.11 9.64 -8.60
CA ARG A 110 -6.96 8.37 -7.89
C ARG A 110 -6.88 7.19 -8.84
N LEU A 111 -5.97 6.26 -8.56
CA LEU A 111 -5.99 4.92 -9.15
C LEU A 111 -6.13 3.83 -8.08
N VAL A 112 -6.57 2.65 -8.52
CA VAL A 112 -6.58 1.42 -7.72
C VAL A 112 -5.93 0.30 -8.51
N ALA A 113 -5.09 -0.48 -7.83
CA ALA A 113 -4.41 -1.64 -8.36
C ALA A 113 -4.43 -2.79 -7.34
N PRO A 114 -4.24 -4.05 -7.77
CA PRO A 114 -3.88 -5.13 -6.85
C PRO A 114 -2.63 -4.75 -6.05
N SER A 115 -2.52 -5.23 -4.81
CA SER A 115 -1.25 -5.14 -4.09
C SER A 115 -0.18 -5.88 -4.87
N ALA A 116 0.96 -5.21 -5.10
CA ALA A 116 2.10 -5.91 -5.67
C ALA A 116 2.71 -6.82 -4.60
N ALA A 117 2.75 -6.33 -3.36
CA ALA A 117 3.44 -6.97 -2.26
C ALA A 117 2.75 -8.19 -1.68
N LEU A 118 1.43 -8.33 -1.76
CA LEU A 118 0.76 -9.54 -1.27
C LEU A 118 0.71 -10.66 -2.32
N GLU A 119 0.89 -11.89 -1.85
CA GLU A 119 0.43 -13.07 -2.58
C GLU A 119 -1.12 -13.10 -2.65
N PRO A 120 -1.73 -13.81 -3.63
CA PRO A 120 -3.17 -13.98 -3.68
C PRO A 120 -3.70 -14.57 -2.36
N GLY A 121 -4.80 -14.02 -1.83
CA GLY A 121 -5.29 -14.35 -0.49
C GLY A 121 -4.36 -13.93 0.66
N GLY A 122 -3.38 -13.08 0.38
CA GLY A 122 -2.34 -12.69 1.33
C GLY A 122 -2.80 -11.74 2.44
N ALA A 123 -3.98 -11.12 2.36
CA ALA A 123 -4.54 -10.31 3.43
C ALA A 123 -5.52 -11.13 4.28
N ALA A 124 -5.18 -11.33 5.55
CA ALA A 124 -6.00 -12.09 6.50
C ALA A 124 -6.97 -11.18 7.25
N GLY A 125 -8.07 -11.77 7.70
CA GLY A 125 -9.01 -11.15 8.60
C GLY A 125 -9.57 -12.17 9.58
N ARG A 126 -10.25 -11.69 10.61
CA ARG A 126 -10.97 -12.53 11.57
C ARG A 126 -12.44 -12.16 11.55
N GLU A 127 -13.29 -13.15 11.77
CA GLU A 127 -14.74 -12.97 11.93
C GLU A 127 -15.20 -13.72 13.19
N VAL A 128 -16.33 -13.32 13.77
CA VAL A 128 -16.92 -13.99 14.93
C VAL A 128 -18.19 -14.69 14.49
N VAL A 129 -18.24 -16.01 14.66
CA VAL A 129 -19.41 -16.85 14.34
C VAL A 129 -19.72 -17.70 15.57
N GLY A 130 -20.93 -17.55 16.12
CA GLY A 130 -21.36 -18.32 17.30
C GLY A 130 -20.43 -18.13 18.51
N ALA A 131 -20.03 -16.88 18.80
CA ALA A 131 -19.09 -16.51 19.88
C ALA A 131 -17.65 -17.05 19.74
N LEU A 132 -17.29 -17.65 18.59
CA LEU A 132 -15.94 -18.10 18.29
C LEU A 132 -15.30 -17.22 17.22
N GLU A 133 -14.05 -16.83 17.44
CA GLU A 133 -13.24 -16.12 16.45
C GLU A 133 -12.64 -17.11 15.43
N ARG A 134 -12.91 -16.90 14.14
CA ARG A 134 -12.42 -17.74 13.04
C ARG A 134 -11.67 -16.91 12.01
N THR A 135 -10.90 -17.56 11.16
CA THR A 135 -10.27 -16.91 10.00
C THR A 135 -11.35 -16.53 9.01
N ALA A 136 -11.47 -15.24 8.69
CA ALA A 136 -12.37 -14.76 7.65
C ALA A 136 -11.83 -15.12 6.26
N ARG A 137 -12.67 -15.02 5.23
CA ARG A 137 -12.24 -15.21 3.85
C ARG A 137 -11.09 -14.23 3.52
N PRO A 138 -9.92 -14.71 3.07
CA PRO A 138 -8.80 -13.84 2.75
C PRO A 138 -9.09 -12.96 1.53
N ARG A 139 -8.39 -11.83 1.45
CA ARG A 139 -8.41 -10.91 0.31
C ARG A 139 -7.06 -10.88 -0.38
N ASP A 140 -7.05 -10.61 -1.69
CA ASP A 140 -5.80 -10.41 -2.45
C ASP A 140 -5.11 -9.07 -2.12
N GLY A 141 -5.84 -8.15 -1.49
CA GLY A 141 -5.37 -6.81 -1.18
C GLY A 141 -5.37 -5.86 -2.39
N ARG A 142 -5.63 -4.59 -2.12
CA ARG A 142 -5.63 -3.50 -3.11
C ARG A 142 -4.82 -2.33 -2.59
N VAL A 143 -4.16 -1.63 -3.50
CA VAL A 143 -3.47 -0.37 -3.25
C VAL A 143 -4.18 0.74 -3.99
N PHE A 144 -4.47 1.81 -3.27
CA PHE A 144 -4.95 3.07 -3.79
C PHE A 144 -3.78 4.05 -3.84
N VAL A 145 -3.68 4.78 -4.95
CA VAL A 145 -2.74 5.91 -5.07
C VAL A 145 -3.52 7.17 -5.37
N ILE A 146 -3.34 8.18 -4.52
CA ILE A 146 -3.93 9.51 -4.67
C ILE A 146 -2.80 10.47 -5.06
N PHE A 147 -3.01 11.23 -6.13
CA PHE A 147 -2.02 12.16 -6.66
C PHE A 147 -2.35 13.60 -6.30
N GLY A 148 -1.30 14.40 -6.07
CA GLY A 148 -1.41 15.82 -5.75
C GLY A 148 -1.62 16.07 -4.27
N GLU A 149 -1.94 17.32 -3.96
CA GLU A 149 -2.08 17.83 -2.59
C GLU A 149 -2.98 16.92 -1.73
N PRO A 150 -2.56 16.60 -0.49
CA PRO A 150 -3.33 15.73 0.41
C PRO A 150 -4.62 16.35 0.96
N ALA A 151 -5.03 17.53 0.46
CA ALA A 151 -6.13 18.31 1.00
C ALA A 151 -7.41 17.46 1.15
N GLY A 152 -7.89 17.34 2.39
CA GLY A 152 -9.10 16.57 2.73
C GLY A 152 -8.87 15.13 3.18
N LEU A 153 -7.64 14.61 3.14
CA LEU A 153 -7.33 13.31 3.73
C LEU A 153 -7.14 13.44 5.24
N VAL A 154 -7.98 12.75 6.00
CA VAL A 154 -7.89 12.70 7.48
C VAL A 154 -7.43 11.31 7.89
N GLY A 155 -6.40 11.24 8.72
CA GLY A 155 -5.84 10.01 9.25
C GLY A 155 -5.97 9.92 10.76
N TRP A 156 -6.37 8.75 11.26
CA TRP A 156 -6.35 8.39 12.67
C TRP A 156 -5.22 7.41 12.90
N LYS A 157 -4.31 7.77 13.80
CA LYS A 157 -3.22 6.89 14.19
C LYS A 157 -3.81 5.72 14.98
N ALA A 158 -3.76 4.53 14.39
CA ALA A 158 -4.23 3.30 15.02
C ALA A 158 -3.14 2.67 15.89
N VAL A 159 -1.87 2.83 15.51
CA VAL A 159 -0.70 2.32 16.24
C VAL A 159 0.43 3.35 16.14
N GLU A 160 1.13 3.63 17.25
CA GLU A 160 2.28 4.54 17.29
C GLU A 160 3.60 3.83 16.97
N HIS A 161 3.85 2.70 17.62
CA HIS A 161 5.08 1.92 17.51
C HIS A 161 4.77 0.46 17.19
N GLY A 162 4.33 0.21 15.96
CA GLY A 162 3.93 -1.11 15.48
C GLY A 162 4.99 -1.80 14.64
N ALA A 163 4.78 -3.10 14.48
CA ALA A 163 5.49 -3.98 13.55
C ALA A 163 4.46 -4.84 12.78
N PRO A 164 4.84 -5.43 11.63
CA PRO A 164 4.02 -6.39 10.91
C PRO A 164 3.60 -7.58 11.79
N PRO A 165 2.38 -8.14 11.61
CA PRO A 165 1.96 -9.35 12.30
C PRO A 165 2.91 -10.53 12.06
N ALA A 166 3.13 -11.36 13.09
CA ALA A 166 3.94 -12.57 13.01
C ALA A 166 3.34 -13.52 11.94
N GLY A 167 4.09 -13.77 10.87
CA GLY A 167 3.66 -14.60 9.73
C GLY A 167 3.10 -13.84 8.53
N LEU A 168 3.02 -12.50 8.54
CA LEU A 168 2.72 -11.76 7.31
C LEU A 168 3.81 -11.95 6.26
N ILE A 169 5.07 -12.01 6.67
CA ILE A 169 6.23 -12.07 5.77
C ILE A 169 6.19 -13.27 4.81
N SER A 170 5.66 -14.42 5.23
CA SER A 170 5.52 -15.60 4.37
C SER A 170 4.46 -15.44 3.27
N ARG A 171 3.70 -14.35 3.29
CA ARG A 171 2.66 -13.98 2.30
C ARG A 171 3.07 -12.75 1.48
N VAL A 172 4.32 -12.29 1.63
CA VAL A 172 4.87 -11.16 0.89
C VAL A 172 5.63 -11.64 -0.34
N ARG A 173 5.30 -11.05 -1.49
CA ARG A 173 6.03 -11.20 -2.74
C ARG A 173 7.20 -10.22 -2.77
N HIS A 174 8.41 -10.70 -2.58
CA HIS A 174 9.63 -9.90 -2.69
C HIS A 174 10.09 -9.73 -4.14
N PHE A 175 11.01 -8.79 -4.38
CA PHE A 175 11.69 -8.71 -5.66
C PHE A 175 12.60 -9.94 -5.83
N VAL A 176 12.38 -10.73 -6.89
CA VAL A 176 13.29 -11.82 -7.23
C VAL A 176 14.65 -11.19 -7.57
N ARG A 177 15.74 -11.71 -6.98
CA ARG A 177 17.11 -11.32 -7.34
C ARG A 177 17.45 -11.74 -8.75
#